data_AF-A0A7V5ZJY8-F1
#
_entry.id   AF-A0A7V5ZJY8-F1
#
_cell.length_a   1.000
_cell.length_b   1.000
_cell.length_c   1.000
_cell.angle_alpha   90.00
_cell.angle_beta   90.00
_cell.angle_gamma   90.00
#
_symmetry.space_group_name_H-M   'P 1'
#
loop_
_entity.id
_entity.type
_entity.pdbx_description
1 polymer ?
#
loop_
_entity_poly.entity_id
_entity_poly.type
_entity_poly.pdbx_seq_one_letter_code
_entity_poly.pdbx_strand_id
1 'polypeptide(L)'
;MSGRHLQDDELDRLLAGEDLGRDAAAHLASCLLCRHRQNAFLGAVAAARAEAEPDEAALDACRRAALAQWGQSRPLPRRWWLAAAAALFLVLLLPATRGWWGHRQAMDTEAVLEAVDATLARDPLAAVAPAELVETVVGGVEGTATGGAS
;
A
#
# COMPACT_ATOMS: atom_id res chain seq x y z
N MET A 1 34.87 -2.09 -7.07
CA MET A 1 33.75 -2.20 -8.03
C MET A 1 34.30 -2.69 -9.34
N SER A 2 33.81 -3.83 -9.84
CA SER A 2 34.30 -4.40 -11.10
C SER A 2 33.81 -3.53 -12.26
N GLY A 3 34.72 -2.92 -13.02
CA GLY A 3 34.41 -2.04 -14.14
C GLY A 3 33.85 -2.74 -15.39
N ARG A 4 33.45 -4.01 -15.26
CA ARG A 4 32.88 -4.83 -16.34
C ARG A 4 31.37 -4.65 -16.37
N HIS A 5 30.81 -4.44 -17.56
CA HIS A 5 29.36 -4.46 -17.79
C HIS A 5 28.77 -5.86 -17.59
N LEU A 6 27.49 -5.92 -17.20
CA LEU A 6 26.73 -7.17 -17.22
C LEU A 6 26.67 -7.72 -18.66
N GLN A 7 26.96 -9.01 -18.78
CA GLN A 7 26.72 -9.76 -20.01
C GLN A 7 25.22 -9.92 -20.25
N ASP A 8 24.87 -10.23 -21.48
CA ASP A 8 23.48 -10.34 -21.93
C ASP A 8 22.76 -11.44 -21.14
N ASP A 9 23.38 -12.61 -20.99
CA ASP A 9 22.86 -13.72 -20.18
C ASP A 9 22.70 -13.37 -18.68
N GLU A 10 23.52 -12.45 -18.15
CA GLU A 10 23.39 -11.97 -16.77
C GLU A 10 22.21 -10.98 -16.68
N LEU A 11 22.05 -10.11 -17.68
CA LEU A 11 20.93 -9.18 -17.72
C LEU A 11 19.59 -9.91 -17.91
N ASP A 12 19.54 -10.93 -18.75
CA ASP A 12 18.34 -11.73 -19.03
C ASP A 12 17.88 -12.50 -17.79
N ARG A 13 18.81 -13.10 -17.05
CA ARG A 13 18.52 -13.77 -15.77
C ARG A 13 17.97 -12.80 -14.73
N LEU A 14 18.56 -11.60 -14.62
CA LEU A 14 18.02 -10.54 -13.76
C LEU A 14 16.60 -10.10 -14.16
N LEU A 15 16.35 -9.98 -15.47
CA LEU A 15 15.04 -9.61 -16.00
C LEU A 15 13.99 -10.71 -15.81
N ALA A 16 14.41 -11.98 -15.80
CA ALA A 16 13.58 -13.13 -15.45
C ALA A 16 13.28 -13.24 -13.94
N GLY A 17 13.90 -12.37 -13.12
CA GLY A 17 13.74 -12.36 -11.66
C GLY A 17 14.67 -13.34 -10.93
N GLU A 18 15.69 -13.87 -11.60
CA GLU A 18 16.72 -14.68 -10.95
C GLU A 18 17.67 -13.79 -10.12
N ASP A 19 18.02 -14.25 -8.93
CA ASP A 19 18.96 -13.54 -8.05
C ASP A 19 20.41 -13.78 -8.51
N LEU A 20 21.01 -12.75 -9.10
CA LEU A 20 22.45 -12.74 -9.45
C LEU A 20 23.34 -12.18 -8.33
N GLY A 21 22.76 -11.89 -7.17
CA GLY A 21 23.45 -11.35 -6.00
C GLY A 21 23.51 -9.83 -5.97
N ARG A 22 23.79 -9.30 -4.75
CA ARG A 22 23.80 -7.86 -4.45
C ARG A 22 24.74 -7.04 -5.31
N ASP A 23 25.83 -7.63 -5.79
CA ASP A 23 26.83 -6.94 -6.60
C ASP A 23 26.31 -6.59 -8.01
N ALA A 24 25.49 -7.45 -8.61
CA ALA A 24 24.89 -7.21 -9.92
C ALA A 24 23.81 -6.11 -9.85
N ALA A 25 22.99 -6.13 -8.79
CA ALA A 25 22.00 -5.08 -8.53
C ALA A 25 22.68 -3.71 -8.25
N ALA A 26 23.75 -3.70 -7.45
CA ALA A 26 24.53 -2.49 -7.20
C ALA A 26 25.20 -1.96 -8.47
N HIS A 27 25.66 -2.85 -9.36
CA HIS A 27 26.20 -2.47 -10.67
C HIS A 27 25.12 -1.85 -11.57
N LEU A 28 23.93 -2.45 -11.67
CA LEU A 28 22.81 -1.89 -12.44
C LEU A 28 22.43 -0.48 -11.98
N ALA A 29 22.41 -0.26 -10.66
CA ALA A 29 22.11 1.05 -10.08
C ALA A 29 23.14 2.13 -10.45
N SER A 30 24.42 1.75 -10.61
CA SER A 30 25.54 2.68 -10.85
C SER A 30 25.99 2.77 -12.31
N CYS A 31 25.73 1.76 -13.14
CA CYS A 31 26.14 1.72 -14.53
C CYS A 31 25.03 2.20 -15.48
N LEU A 32 25.22 3.40 -16.06
CA LEU A 32 24.26 4.01 -16.98
C LEU A 32 23.97 3.14 -18.21
N LEU A 33 24.97 2.45 -18.75
CA LEU A 33 24.80 1.60 -19.93
C LEU A 33 23.91 0.38 -19.62
N CYS A 34 24.20 -0.35 -18.54
CA CYS A 34 23.39 -1.49 -18.13
C CYS A 34 21.95 -1.08 -17.80
N ARG A 35 21.77 0.08 -17.15
CA ARG A 35 20.44 0.64 -16.87
C ARG A 35 19.69 1.02 -18.15
N HIS A 36 20.37 1.61 -19.12
CA HIS A 36 19.76 1.95 -20.41
C HIS A 36 19.27 0.69 -21.15
N ARG A 37 20.09 -0.38 -21.16
CA ARG A 37 19.72 -1.67 -21.76
C ARG A 37 18.51 -2.30 -21.07
N GLN A 38 18.50 -2.31 -19.74
CA GLN A 38 17.36 -2.78 -18.94
C GLN A 38 16.08 -2.01 -19.30
N ASN A 39 16.16 -0.68 -19.33
CA ASN A 39 15.01 0.17 -19.62
C ASN A 39 14.49 -0.04 -21.06
N ALA A 40 15.38 -0.25 -22.03
CA ALA A 40 14.99 -0.55 -23.41
C ALA A 40 14.20 -1.87 -23.50
N PHE A 41 14.68 -2.92 -22.81
CA PHE A 41 13.98 -4.20 -22.73
C PHE A 41 12.60 -4.06 -22.06
N LEU A 42 12.53 -3.41 -20.89
CA LEU A 42 11.27 -3.19 -20.18
C LEU A 42 10.29 -2.36 -21.01
N GLY A 43 10.78 -1.37 -21.76
CA GLY A 43 9.98 -0.61 -22.71
C GLY A 43 9.40 -1.47 -23.83
N ALA A 44 10.20 -2.38 -24.41
CA ALA A 44 9.74 -3.31 -25.42
C ALA A 44 8.69 -4.30 -24.89
N VAL A 45 8.89 -4.81 -23.66
CA VAL A 45 7.90 -5.68 -23.00
C VAL A 45 6.60 -4.94 -22.71
N ALA A 46 6.68 -3.68 -22.24
CA ALA A 46 5.51 -2.86 -22.00
C ALA A 46 4.73 -2.56 -23.28
N ALA A 47 5.43 -2.25 -24.39
CA ALA A 47 4.81 -2.05 -25.69
C ALA A 47 4.11 -3.33 -26.20
N ALA A 48 4.79 -4.48 -26.12
CA ALA A 48 4.20 -5.76 -26.49
C ALA A 48 2.97 -6.13 -25.64
N ARG A 49 2.97 -5.78 -24.35
CA ARG A 49 1.80 -5.95 -23.47
C ARG A 49 0.65 -5.00 -23.81
N ALA A 50 0.94 -3.77 -24.21
CA ALA A 50 -0.09 -2.81 -24.59
C ALA A 50 -0.81 -3.20 -25.89
N GLU A 51 -0.11 -3.88 -26.80
CA GLU A 51 -0.68 -4.44 -28.03
C GLU A 51 -1.45 -5.75 -27.81
N ALA A 52 -1.15 -6.47 -26.72
CA ALA A 52 -1.88 -7.68 -26.36
C ALA A 52 -3.23 -7.31 -25.76
N GLU A 53 -4.29 -7.39 -26.55
CA GLU A 53 -5.66 -7.27 -26.06
C GLU A 53 -5.93 -8.41 -25.05
N PRO A 54 -6.20 -8.09 -23.77
CA PRO A 54 -6.43 -9.12 -22.77
C PRO A 54 -7.73 -9.87 -23.09
N ASP A 55 -7.67 -11.20 -23.11
CA ASP A 55 -8.86 -12.03 -23.27
C ASP A 55 -9.82 -11.79 -22.10
N GLU A 56 -10.91 -11.07 -22.38
CA GLU A 56 -11.99 -10.77 -21.42
C GLU A 56 -12.50 -12.03 -20.72
N ALA A 57 -12.52 -13.18 -21.40
CA ALA A 57 -12.94 -14.44 -20.80
C ALA A 57 -11.95 -14.94 -19.71
N ALA A 58 -10.65 -14.72 -19.91
CA ALA A 58 -9.61 -15.04 -18.94
C ALA A 58 -9.65 -14.09 -17.73
N LEU A 59 -9.91 -12.79 -17.96
CA LEU A 59 -10.10 -11.81 -16.89
C LEU A 59 -11.30 -12.15 -16.00
N ASP A 60 -12.42 -12.50 -16.61
CA ASP A 60 -13.62 -12.91 -15.86
C ASP A 60 -13.44 -14.24 -15.11
N ALA A 61 -12.66 -15.19 -15.67
CA ALA A 61 -12.28 -16.39 -14.95
C ALA A 61 -11.41 -16.06 -13.71
N CYS A 62 -10.46 -15.15 -13.85
CA CYS A 62 -9.58 -14.72 -12.76
C CYS A 62 -10.36 -13.98 -11.66
N ARG A 63 -11.25 -13.06 -12.03
CA ARG A 63 -12.14 -12.35 -11.09
C ARG A 63 -13.01 -13.33 -10.31
N ARG A 64 -13.60 -14.33 -10.97
CA ARG A 64 -14.40 -15.37 -10.29
C ARG A 64 -13.56 -16.21 -9.33
N ALA A 65 -12.33 -16.57 -9.70
CA ALA A 65 -11.42 -17.31 -8.81
C ALA A 65 -11.03 -16.49 -7.57
N ALA A 66 -10.70 -15.21 -7.74
CA ALA A 66 -10.38 -14.30 -6.64
C ALA A 66 -11.57 -14.10 -5.69
N LEU A 67 -12.78 -13.91 -6.23
CA LEU A 67 -14.01 -13.81 -5.43
C LEU A 67 -14.34 -15.11 -4.70
N ALA A 68 -14.14 -16.26 -5.33
CA ALA A 68 -14.34 -17.56 -4.69
C ALA A 68 -13.35 -17.81 -3.54
N GLN A 69 -12.11 -17.33 -3.66
CA GLN A 69 -11.11 -17.42 -2.60
C GLN A 69 -11.43 -16.45 -1.45
N TRP A 70 -11.90 -15.23 -1.78
CA TRP A 70 -12.25 -14.24 -0.76
C TRP A 70 -13.53 -14.62 0.00
N GLY A 71 -14.54 -15.12 -0.71
CA GLY A 71 -15.80 -15.61 -0.14
C GLY A 71 -15.68 -16.88 0.71
N GLN A 72 -14.56 -17.59 0.63
CA GLN A 72 -14.24 -18.72 1.52
C GLN A 72 -13.63 -18.27 2.87
N SER A 73 -13.55 -16.96 3.13
CA SER A 73 -13.04 -16.43 4.39
C SER A 73 -14.07 -16.58 5.53
N ARG A 74 -13.86 -17.67 6.27
CA ARG A 74 -14.17 -17.94 7.69
C ARG A 74 -15.54 -18.57 8.00
N PRO A 75 -15.57 -19.81 8.56
CA PRO A 75 -16.73 -20.23 9.33
C PRO A 75 -16.90 -19.27 10.52
N LEU A 76 -18.06 -18.62 10.61
CA LEU A 76 -18.41 -17.81 11.77
C LEU A 76 -18.28 -18.69 13.03
N PRO A 77 -17.38 -18.38 13.97
CA PRO A 77 -17.28 -19.17 15.20
C PRO A 77 -18.61 -19.08 15.95
N ARG A 78 -18.92 -20.15 16.69
CA ARG A 78 -20.13 -20.48 17.48
C ARG A 78 -20.57 -19.43 18.54
N ARG A 79 -20.06 -18.20 18.45
CA ARG A 79 -20.12 -17.09 19.41
C ARG A 79 -20.74 -15.81 18.82
N TRP A 80 -21.57 -15.92 17.78
CA TRP A 80 -22.29 -14.79 17.17
C TRP A 80 -23.10 -13.97 18.19
N TRP A 81 -23.61 -14.61 19.25
CA TRP A 81 -24.30 -13.98 20.36
C TRP A 81 -23.43 -13.02 21.18
N LEU A 82 -22.10 -13.24 21.25
CA LEU A 82 -21.17 -12.30 21.89
C LEU A 82 -20.96 -11.04 21.05
N ALA A 83 -20.98 -11.15 19.72
CA ALA A 83 -20.92 -9.99 18.84
C ALA A 83 -22.19 -9.12 18.96
N ALA A 84 -23.36 -9.76 19.07
CA ALA A 84 -24.62 -9.06 19.33
C ALA A 84 -24.62 -8.39 20.72
N ALA A 85 -24.13 -9.06 21.76
CA ALA A 85 -24.00 -8.47 23.10
C ALA A 85 -23.03 -7.28 23.13
N ALA A 86 -21.89 -7.38 22.43
CA ALA A 86 -20.94 -6.29 22.30
C ALA A 86 -21.54 -5.08 21.56
N ALA A 87 -22.29 -5.31 20.48
CA ALA A 87 -22.99 -4.25 19.76
C ALA A 87 -24.04 -3.54 20.64
N LEU A 88 -24.82 -4.30 21.40
CA LEU A 88 -25.81 -3.74 22.34
C LEU A 88 -25.13 -2.91 23.44
N PHE A 89 -24.02 -3.39 23.98
CA PHE A 89 -23.24 -2.70 25.01
C PHE A 89 -22.63 -1.39 24.50
N LEU A 90 -22.13 -1.37 23.26
CA LEU A 90 -21.65 -0.16 22.59
C LEU A 90 -22.76 0.88 22.41
N VAL A 91 -23.96 0.45 21.97
CA VAL A 91 -25.12 1.36 21.83
C VAL A 91 -25.56 1.92 23.18
N LEU A 92 -25.51 1.13 24.25
CA LEU A 92 -25.83 1.56 25.61
C LEU A 92 -24.79 2.51 26.23
N LEU A 93 -23.52 2.41 25.81
CA LEU A 93 -22.44 3.29 26.28
C LEU A 93 -22.34 4.61 25.52
N LEU A 94 -22.86 4.69 24.29
CA LEU A 94 -22.87 5.90 23.47
C LEU A 94 -23.43 7.17 24.16
N PRO A 95 -24.54 7.13 24.92
CA PRO A 95 -25.03 8.33 25.61
C PRO A 95 -24.13 8.78 26.78
N ALA A 96 -23.41 7.84 27.42
CA ALA A 96 -22.51 8.15 28.52
C ALA A 96 -21.18 8.75 28.05
N THR A 97 -20.70 8.38 26.85
CA THR A 97 -19.48 8.94 26.27
C THR A 97 -19.71 10.28 25.56
N ARG A 98 -20.96 10.58 25.17
CA ARG A 98 -21.33 11.85 24.52
C ARG A 98 -21.13 13.08 25.41
N GLY A 99 -21.29 12.93 26.73
CA GLY A 99 -21.01 14.00 27.71
C GLY A 99 -19.53 14.26 27.96
N TRP A 100 -18.66 13.28 27.70
CA TRP A 100 -17.21 13.40 27.88
C TRP A 100 -16.48 13.87 26.61
N TRP A 101 -17.03 13.55 25.43
CA TRP A 101 -16.48 13.94 24.12
C TRP A 101 -16.64 15.42 23.76
N GLY A 102 -17.56 16.14 24.42
CA GLY A 102 -17.75 17.58 24.18
C GLY A 102 -16.54 18.45 24.57
N HIS A 103 -15.62 17.94 25.41
CA HIS A 103 -14.47 18.71 25.87
C HIS A 103 -13.16 18.46 25.08
N ARG A 104 -13.11 17.43 24.21
CA ARG A 104 -11.90 17.07 23.42
C ARG A 104 -12.00 17.31 21.90
N GLN A 105 -13.11 17.83 21.38
CA GLN A 105 -13.27 18.18 19.96
C GLN A 105 -12.69 19.57 19.60
N ALA A 106 -11.47 19.84 20.04
CA ALA A 106 -10.63 20.90 19.48
C ALA A 106 -9.36 20.29 18.86
N MET A 107 -9.47 19.09 18.29
CA MET A 107 -8.61 18.72 17.17
C MET A 107 -9.24 19.41 15.96
N ASP A 108 -8.64 20.53 15.56
CA ASP A 108 -9.11 21.39 14.51
C ASP A 108 -9.21 20.57 13.21
N THR A 109 -10.44 20.17 12.87
CA THR A 109 -10.73 19.40 11.66
C THR A 109 -10.18 20.08 10.42
N GLU A 110 -10.07 21.41 10.45
CA GLU A 110 -9.50 22.20 9.38
C GLU A 110 -7.99 21.96 9.24
N ALA A 111 -7.26 21.87 10.36
CA ALA A 111 -5.82 21.56 10.37
C ALA A 111 -5.53 20.12 9.88
N VAL A 112 -6.40 19.16 10.17
CA VAL A 112 -6.26 17.78 9.69
C VAL A 112 -6.52 17.69 8.19
N LEU A 113 -7.55 18.39 7.69
CA LEU A 113 -7.86 18.44 6.27
C LEU A 113 -6.71 19.10 5.47
N GLU A 114 -6.13 20.18 5.99
CA GLU A 114 -4.98 20.84 5.37
C GLU A 114 -3.73 19.95 5.32
N ALA A 115 -3.47 19.18 6.37
CA ALA A 115 -2.35 18.23 6.40
C ALA A 115 -2.55 17.05 5.42
N VAL A 116 -3.78 16.57 5.27
CA VAL A 116 -4.14 15.52 4.30
C VAL A 116 -4.00 16.03 2.88
N ASP A 117 -4.50 17.23 2.58
CA ASP A 117 -4.35 17.85 1.25
C ASP A 117 -2.87 18.09 0.89
N ALA A 118 -2.06 18.54 1.85
CA ALA A 118 -0.62 18.69 1.66
C ALA A 118 0.10 17.35 1.41
N THR A 119 -0.42 16.25 1.96
CA THR A 119 0.13 14.90 1.78
C THR A 119 -0.29 14.31 0.42
N LEU A 120 -1.56 14.48 0.03
CA LEU A 120 -2.08 14.06 -1.28
C LEU A 120 -1.45 14.85 -2.44
N ALA A 121 -1.15 16.14 -2.23
CA ALA A 121 -0.43 16.95 -3.20
C ALA A 121 1.04 16.51 -3.39
N ARG A 122 1.65 15.91 -2.35
CA ARG A 122 3.03 15.42 -2.38
C ARG A 122 3.13 13.99 -2.94
N ASP A 123 2.11 13.16 -2.76
CA ASP A 123 2.04 11.81 -3.33
C ASP A 123 0.61 11.40 -3.72
N PRO A 124 0.22 11.48 -5.01
CA PRO A 124 -1.13 11.16 -5.46
C PRO A 124 -1.46 9.66 -5.40
N LEU A 125 -0.48 8.77 -5.22
CA LEU A 125 -0.70 7.32 -5.07
C LEU A 125 -1.12 6.93 -3.65
N ALA A 126 -0.91 7.80 -2.66
CA ALA A 126 -1.41 7.60 -1.29
C ALA A 126 -2.95 7.56 -1.21
N ALA A 127 -3.64 8.14 -2.21
CA ALA A 127 -5.09 8.11 -2.33
C ALA A 127 -5.67 6.69 -2.58
N VAL A 128 -4.83 5.75 -3.02
CA VAL A 128 -5.22 4.36 -3.34
C VAL A 128 -4.81 3.40 -2.21
N ALA A 129 -4.14 3.89 -1.17
CA ALA A 129 -3.59 3.04 -0.13
C ALA A 129 -4.64 2.62 0.93
N PRO A 130 -4.54 1.39 1.46
CA PRO A 130 -5.44 0.88 2.49
C PRO A 130 -5.28 1.63 3.82
N ALA A 131 -6.31 1.52 4.68
CA ALA A 131 -6.52 2.28 5.92
C ALA A 131 -5.35 2.32 6.94
N GLU A 132 -4.31 1.50 6.78
CA GLU A 132 -3.13 1.45 7.65
C GLU A 132 -2.25 2.71 7.60
N LEU A 133 -2.30 3.50 6.52
CA LEU A 133 -1.56 4.78 6.40
C LEU A 133 -2.22 5.96 7.15
N VAL A 134 -3.53 5.86 7.44
CA VAL A 134 -4.24 6.88 8.22
C VAL A 134 -3.76 6.86 9.68
N GLU A 135 -3.43 5.69 10.21
CA GLU A 135 -2.96 5.50 11.58
C GLU A 135 -1.55 6.09 11.81
N THR A 136 -0.69 6.06 10.78
CA THR A 136 0.67 6.64 10.85
C THR A 136 0.66 8.16 10.78
N VAL A 137 -0.25 8.77 10.01
CA VAL A 137 -0.41 10.24 9.97
C VAL A 137 -1.03 10.76 11.26
N VAL A 138 -2.04 10.07 11.80
CA VAL A 138 -2.66 10.44 13.08
C VAL A 138 -1.67 10.30 14.24
N GLY A 139 -0.87 9.22 14.28
CA GLY A 139 0.17 9.04 15.30
C GLY A 139 1.31 10.07 15.23
N GLY A 140 1.60 10.62 14.05
CA GLY A 140 2.59 11.70 13.88
C GLY A 140 2.13 13.05 14.43
N VAL A 141 0.82 13.32 14.41
CA VAL A 141 0.24 14.56 14.97
C VAL A 141 0.17 14.49 16.51
N GLU A 142 -0.05 13.31 17.09
CA GLU A 142 0.02 13.13 18.55
C GLU A 142 1.46 13.32 19.09
N GLY A 143 2.49 12.93 18.32
CA GLY A 143 3.89 13.06 18.71
C GLY A 143 4.45 14.48 18.72
N THR A 144 3.79 15.44 18.07
CA THR A 144 4.23 16.86 18.05
C THR A 144 3.58 17.72 19.14
N ALA A 145 2.52 17.23 19.80
CA ALA A 145 1.84 17.95 20.88
C ALA A 145 2.44 17.72 22.28
N THR A 146 3.35 16.76 22.48
CA THR A 146 3.97 16.46 23.79
C THR A 146 5.38 17.04 23.98
N GLY A 147 5.88 17.86 23.05
CA GLY A 147 7.24 18.41 23.07
C GLY A 147 7.35 19.88 23.52
N GLY A 148 6.47 20.35 24.40
CA GLY A 148 6.39 21.77 24.74
C GLY A 148 5.86 22.06 26.14
N ALA A 149 6.46 21.47 27.19
CA ALA A 149 6.45 22.04 28.53
C ALA A 149 7.57 21.41 29.38
N SER A 150 8.60 22.22 29.63
CA SER A 150 9.56 22.22 30.76
C SER A 150 10.31 20.93 31.13
#